data_AF-A0A2M8L8Q2-F1
#
_entry.id   AF-A0A2M8L8Q2-F1
#
_cell.length_a   1.000
_cell.length_b   1.000
_cell.length_c   1.000
_cell.angle_alpha   90.00
_cell.angle_beta   90.00
_cell.angle_gamma   90.00
#
_symmetry.space_group_name_H-M   'P 1'
#
loop_
_entity.id
_entity.type
_entity.pdbx_description
1 polymer ?
#
loop_
_entity_poly.entity_id
_entity_poly.type
_entity_poly.pdbx_seq_one_letter_code
_entity_poly.pdbx_strand_id
1 'polypeptide(L)'
;MNTNLTKNQKAILGFIKTFQKKNGYSPTLEEIGKKFKLSSSATIYQYLAALDKKGYTKRTKGQPRSIEIIKKSKKQNGLVKIPLLGTIAAGQPIEAIEIPDETILVAKNEIGNYKNYYALKVKGNSMIDEGIFDGDIVIIRKLRRVTQRNLSC
;
A
#
# COMPACT_ATOMS: atom_id res chain seq x y z
N MET A 1 -20.97 -4.35 -5.45
CA MET A 1 -20.85 -3.33 -4.37
C MET A 1 -20.01 -2.15 -4.86
N ASN A 2 -20.62 -1.01 -5.23
CA ASN A 2 -19.86 0.18 -5.68
C ASN A 2 -19.13 0.84 -4.51
N THR A 3 -17.80 0.69 -4.48
CA THR A 3 -16.92 1.29 -3.46
C THR A 3 -16.52 2.73 -3.78
N ASN A 4 -16.96 3.26 -4.92
CA ASN A 4 -16.52 4.56 -5.40
C ASN A 4 -17.11 5.70 -4.56
N LEU A 5 -16.27 6.61 -4.07
CA LEU A 5 -16.67 7.74 -3.24
C LEU A 5 -16.86 8.99 -4.09
N THR A 6 -17.94 9.73 -3.85
CA THR A 6 -18.11 11.05 -4.49
C THR A 6 -17.11 12.06 -3.92
N LYS A 7 -16.89 13.18 -4.63
CA LYS A 7 -16.00 14.26 -4.18
C LYS A 7 -16.33 14.70 -2.75
N ASN A 8 -17.61 14.90 -2.44
CA ASN A 8 -18.07 15.33 -1.10
C ASN A 8 -17.85 14.25 -0.03
N GLN A 9 -18.17 12.98 -0.34
CA GLN A 9 -17.94 11.87 0.59
C GLN A 9 -16.45 11.71 0.94
N LYS A 10 -15.57 11.86 -0.06
CA LYS A 10 -14.12 11.82 0.12
C LYS A 10 -13.62 12.99 0.96
N ALA A 11 -14.17 14.18 0.74
CA ALA A 11 -13.82 15.37 1.52
C ALA A 11 -14.23 15.23 3.00
N ILE A 12 -15.45 14.75 3.27
CA ILE A 12 -15.93 14.50 4.64
C ILE A 12 -15.08 13.45 5.34
N LEU A 13 -14.79 12.32 4.67
CA LEU A 13 -13.91 11.28 5.22
C LEU A 13 -12.50 11.82 5.51
N GLY A 14 -11.97 12.68 4.64
CA GLY A 14 -10.68 13.35 4.84
C GLY A 14 -10.70 14.30 6.05
N PHE A 15 -11.76 15.08 6.21
CA PHE A 15 -11.93 15.96 7.35
C PHE A 15 -11.97 15.17 8.67
N ILE A 16 -12.77 14.09 8.74
CA ILE A 16 -12.87 13.25 9.93
C ILE A 16 -11.50 12.67 10.31
N LYS A 17 -10.72 12.21 9.32
CA LYS A 17 -9.34 11.73 9.54
C LYS A 17 -8.44 12.79 10.15
N THR A 18 -8.41 13.97 9.56
CA THR A 18 -7.56 15.08 10.03
C THR A 18 -8.00 15.57 11.41
N PHE A 19 -9.31 15.62 11.65
CA PHE A 19 -9.87 16.04 12.92
C PHE A 19 -9.51 15.07 14.05
N GLN A 20 -9.69 13.76 13.84
CA GLN A 20 -9.29 12.74 14.81
C GLN A 20 -7.78 12.77 15.09
N LYS A 21 -6.96 12.95 14.05
CA LYS A 21 -5.50 13.06 14.21
C LYS A 21 -5.09 14.29 15.02
N LYS A 22 -5.79 15.41 14.86
CA LYS A 22 -5.45 16.67 15.53
C LYS A 22 -5.97 16.74 16.97
N ASN A 23 -7.20 16.28 17.19
CA ASN A 23 -7.91 16.50 18.46
C ASN A 23 -7.97 15.26 19.35
N GLY A 24 -7.68 14.07 18.82
CA GLY A 24 -7.77 12.81 19.56
C GLY A 24 -9.18 12.25 19.71
N TYR A 25 -10.21 12.93 19.18
CA TYR A 25 -11.61 12.48 19.20
C TYR A 25 -12.32 12.71 17.87
N SER A 26 -13.46 12.03 17.68
CA SER A 26 -14.28 12.16 16.48
C SER A 26 -15.05 13.47 16.44
N PRO A 27 -15.20 14.11 15.27
CA PRO A 27 -16.07 15.27 15.13
C PRO A 27 -17.56 14.92 15.30
N THR A 28 -18.36 15.92 15.65
CA THR A 28 -19.83 15.87 15.69
C THR A 28 -20.45 16.22 14.33
N LEU A 29 -21.77 16.02 14.19
CA LEU A 29 -22.51 16.41 12.98
C LEU A 29 -22.42 17.92 12.73
N GLU A 30 -22.48 18.73 13.79
CA GLU A 30 -22.42 20.18 13.71
C GLU A 30 -21.04 20.68 13.28
N GLU A 31 -19.96 20.08 13.78
CA GLU A 31 -18.59 20.43 13.38
C GLU A 31 -18.34 20.14 11.89
N ILE A 32 -18.86 19.01 11.40
CA ILE A 32 -18.83 18.68 9.97
C ILE A 32 -19.64 19.72 9.19
N GLY A 33 -20.84 20.07 9.64
CA GLY A 33 -21.70 21.07 8.98
C GLY A 33 -21.05 22.44 8.87
N LYS A 34 -20.48 22.93 9.98
CA LYS A 34 -19.73 24.19 10.03
C LYS A 34 -18.54 24.20 9.06
N LYS A 35 -17.80 23.09 8.97
CA LYS A 35 -16.63 23.00 8.06
C LYS A 35 -17.02 23.05 6.59
N PHE A 36 -18.12 22.40 6.22
CA PHE A 36 -18.57 22.29 4.83
C PHE A 36 -19.64 23.33 4.44
N LYS A 37 -19.98 24.27 5.35
CA LYS A 37 -21.02 25.29 5.16
C LYS A 37 -22.35 24.69 4.65
N LEU A 38 -22.71 23.52 5.19
CA LEU A 38 -23.93 22.82 4.81
C LEU A 38 -25.08 23.23 5.74
N SER A 39 -26.17 23.73 5.16
CA SER A 39 -27.33 24.24 5.90
C SER A 39 -28.18 23.14 6.54
N SER A 40 -28.07 21.90 6.05
CA SER A 40 -28.96 20.81 6.45
C SER A 40 -28.20 19.65 7.09
N SER A 41 -28.48 19.43 8.38
CA SER A 41 -28.05 18.25 9.14
C SER A 41 -28.41 16.94 8.44
N ALA A 42 -29.51 16.93 7.69
CA ALA A 42 -29.97 15.80 6.89
C ALA A 42 -28.97 15.40 5.78
N THR A 43 -28.36 16.37 5.09
CA THR A 43 -27.40 16.10 4.01
C THR A 43 -26.11 15.48 4.57
N ILE A 44 -25.67 15.94 5.73
CA ILE A 44 -24.52 15.37 6.44
C ILE A 44 -24.82 13.93 6.86
N TYR A 45 -26.04 13.69 7.37
CA TYR A 45 -26.51 12.36 7.72
C TYR A 45 -26.50 11.43 6.50
N GLN A 46 -26.99 11.88 5.35
CA GLN A 46 -26.96 11.12 4.10
C GLN A 46 -25.54 10.75 3.66
N TYR A 47 -24.60 11.70 3.73
CA TYR A 47 -23.20 11.41 3.38
C TYR A 47 -22.56 10.40 4.33
N LEU A 48 -22.81 10.51 5.63
CA LEU A 48 -22.29 9.58 6.63
C LEU A 48 -22.93 8.20 6.51
N ALA A 49 -24.24 8.12 6.31
CA ALA A 49 -24.94 6.86 6.03
C ALA A 49 -24.41 6.17 4.76
N ALA A 50 -24.09 6.95 3.73
CA ALA A 50 -23.46 6.42 2.52
C ALA A 50 -22.02 5.92 2.77
N LEU A 51 -21.25 6.58 3.64
CA LEU A 51 -19.92 6.13 4.05
C LEU A 51 -19.98 4.85 4.90
N ASP A 52 -20.96 4.75 5.79
CA ASP A 52 -21.23 3.57 6.62
C ASP A 52 -21.62 2.38 5.73
N LYS A 53 -22.57 2.57 4.80
CA LYS A 53 -22.99 1.54 3.83
C LYS A 53 -21.83 1.07 2.93
N LYS A 54 -20.86 1.94 2.66
CA LYS A 54 -19.65 1.62 1.88
C LYS A 54 -18.51 1.03 2.74
N GLY A 55 -18.68 0.95 4.06
CA GLY A 55 -17.72 0.40 5.01
C GLY A 55 -16.46 1.27 5.20
N TYR A 56 -16.59 2.60 5.08
CA TYR A 56 -15.49 3.54 5.37
C TYR A 56 -15.55 4.09 6.80
N THR A 57 -16.74 4.12 7.38
CA THR A 57 -16.99 4.56 8.76
C THR A 57 -17.94 3.59 9.44
N LYS A 58 -17.90 3.57 10.77
CA LYS A 58 -18.88 2.93 11.63
C LYS A 58 -19.33 3.96 12.66
N ARG A 59 -20.63 3.97 12.96
CA ARG A 59 -21.23 4.93 13.88
C ARG A 59 -22.29 4.27 14.72
N THR A 60 -22.38 4.65 15.98
CA THR A 60 -23.48 4.26 16.85
C THR A 60 -24.57 5.33 16.78
N LYS A 61 -25.79 4.93 16.40
CA LYS A 61 -26.93 5.86 16.34
C LYS A 61 -27.19 6.44 17.73
N GLY A 62 -27.43 7.75 17.80
CA GLY A 62 -27.74 8.45 19.06
C GLY A 62 -26.53 8.82 19.92
N GLN A 63 -25.32 8.34 19.61
CA GLN A 63 -24.12 8.73 20.35
C GLN A 63 -23.32 9.82 19.62
N PRO A 64 -23.11 11.00 20.23
CA PRO A 64 -22.19 11.99 19.68
C PRO A 64 -20.77 11.43 19.69
N ARG A 65 -19.96 11.85 18.72
CA ARG A 65 -18.54 11.45 18.59
C ARG A 65 -18.27 9.94 18.46
N SER A 66 -19.26 9.15 18.03
CA SER A 66 -19.12 7.71 17.77
C SER A 66 -18.55 7.35 16.39
N ILE A 67 -17.98 8.32 15.63
CA ILE A 67 -17.51 8.05 14.27
C ILE A 67 -16.15 7.37 14.32
N GLU A 68 -16.17 6.07 14.08
CA GLU A 68 -14.96 5.29 13.89
C GLU A 68 -14.66 5.20 12.40
N ILE A 69 -13.45 5.60 12.03
CA ILE A 69 -12.98 5.35 10.67
C ILE A 69 -12.55 3.89 10.62
N ILE A 70 -13.31 3.09 9.88
CA ILE A 70 -12.86 1.77 9.49
C ILE A 70 -11.67 2.03 8.58
N LYS A 71 -10.46 1.81 9.09
CA LYS A 71 -9.30 1.60 8.22
C LYS A 71 -9.68 0.38 7.38
N LYS A 72 -10.24 0.63 6.19
CA LYS A 72 -9.80 -0.10 5.00
C LYS A 72 -8.33 0.23 4.92
N SER A 73 -7.55 -0.45 5.75
CA SER A 73 -6.18 -0.71 5.45
C SER A 73 -6.26 -1.05 3.98
N LYS A 74 -5.62 -0.26 3.13
CA LYS A 74 -4.89 -0.89 2.06
C LYS A 74 -3.86 -1.77 2.76
N LYS A 75 -4.32 -2.81 3.48
CA LYS A 75 -3.67 -4.08 3.57
C LYS A 75 -3.69 -4.44 2.11
N GLN A 76 -2.62 -4.03 1.45
CA GLN A 76 -2.28 -4.55 0.16
C GLN A 76 -1.86 -5.99 0.46
N ASN A 77 -2.81 -6.81 0.94
CA ASN A 77 -2.71 -8.25 0.98
C ASN A 77 -2.89 -8.78 -0.45
N GLY A 78 -2.44 -8.01 -1.44
CA GLY A 78 -2.25 -8.49 -2.78
C GLY A 78 -0.90 -9.16 -2.78
N LEU A 79 -0.89 -10.45 -3.11
CA LEU A 79 0.33 -11.11 -3.54
C LEU A 79 0.71 -10.52 -4.90
N VAL A 80 1.97 -10.14 -5.05
CA VAL A 80 2.54 -9.73 -6.33
C VAL A 80 3.32 -10.90 -6.87
N LYS A 81 3.00 -11.29 -8.11
CA LYS A 81 3.79 -12.26 -8.87
C LYS A 81 5.05 -11.57 -9.36
N ILE A 82 6.21 -12.05 -8.94
CA ILE A 82 7.51 -11.56 -9.38
C ILE A 82 8.15 -12.66 -10.24
N PRO A 83 8.57 -12.38 -11.48
CA PRO A 83 9.23 -13.37 -12.33
C PRO A 83 10.61 -13.72 -11.76
N LEU A 84 10.90 -15.02 -11.68
CA LEU A 84 12.22 -15.53 -11.35
C LEU A 84 13.01 -15.65 -12.67
N LEU A 85 14.04 -14.81 -12.85
CA LEU A 85 14.75 -14.67 -14.13
C LEU A 85 16.01 -15.54 -14.24
N GLY A 86 16.26 -16.42 -13.27
CA GLY A 86 17.38 -17.36 -13.31
C GLY A 86 18.18 -17.39 -12.02
N THR A 87 19.40 -17.91 -12.11
CA THR A 87 20.32 -18.06 -10.98
C THR A 87 21.51 -17.11 -11.09
N ILE A 88 21.94 -16.55 -9.97
CA ILE A 88 23.20 -15.81 -9.87
C ILE A 88 24.29 -16.76 -9.37
N ALA A 89 25.26 -17.06 -10.24
CA ALA A 89 26.49 -17.74 -9.87
C ALA A 89 27.53 -16.69 -9.47
N ALA A 90 28.23 -16.94 -8.38
CA ALA A 90 29.27 -16.04 -7.93
C ALA A 90 30.49 -16.05 -8.87
N GLY A 91 30.94 -14.85 -9.27
CA GLY A 91 32.25 -14.66 -9.90
C GLY A 91 32.33 -14.77 -11.42
N GLN A 92 31.23 -15.04 -12.15
CA GLN A 92 31.21 -14.99 -13.61
C GLN A 92 30.00 -14.23 -14.16
N PRO A 93 30.09 -13.66 -15.39
CA PRO A 93 28.96 -13.01 -16.05
C PRO A 93 27.76 -13.96 -16.15
N ILE A 94 26.58 -13.37 -16.05
CA ILE A 94 25.28 -14.04 -15.87
C ILE A 94 25.02 -15.06 -17.00
N GLU A 95 25.10 -16.36 -16.71
CA GLU A 95 24.39 -17.36 -17.50
C GLU A 95 22.92 -17.33 -17.09
N ALA A 96 22.17 -16.41 -17.68
CA ALA A 96 20.72 -16.32 -17.54
C ALA A 96 20.11 -17.50 -18.31
N ILE A 97 20.05 -18.67 -17.68
CA ILE A 97 19.15 -19.72 -18.13
C ILE A 97 17.75 -19.22 -17.76
N GLU A 98 17.07 -18.59 -18.72
CA GLU A 98 15.66 -18.23 -18.61
C GLU A 98 14.88 -19.54 -18.44
N ILE A 99 14.52 -19.89 -17.20
CA ILE A 99 13.51 -20.90 -16.96
C ILE A 99 12.18 -20.20 -17.20
N PRO A 100 11.46 -20.48 -18.31
CA PRO A 100 10.21 -19.79 -18.57
C PRO A 100 9.18 -20.16 -17.50
N ASP A 101 8.45 -19.16 -17.04
CA ASP A 101 7.24 -19.24 -16.18
C ASP A 101 7.38 -19.48 -14.67
N GLU A 102 8.58 -19.49 -14.09
CA GLU A 102 8.69 -19.53 -12.63
C GLU A 102 8.42 -18.14 -12.02
N THR A 103 7.42 -18.04 -11.13
CA THR A 103 7.06 -16.80 -10.43
C THR A 103 6.96 -17.04 -8.94
N ILE A 104 7.49 -16.11 -8.15
CA ILE A 104 7.33 -16.11 -6.69
C ILE A 104 6.18 -15.18 -6.29
N LEU A 105 5.48 -15.53 -5.21
CA LEU A 105 4.43 -14.72 -4.63
C LEU A 105 4.98 -13.97 -3.43
N VAL A 106 5.00 -12.64 -3.51
CA VAL A 106 5.52 -11.79 -2.44
C VAL A 106 4.42 -10.87 -1.94
N ALA A 107 4.35 -10.67 -0.62
CA ALA A 107 3.37 -9.74 -0.08
C ALA A 107 3.72 -8.32 -0.51
N LYS A 108 2.74 -7.56 -1.00
CA LYS A 108 2.97 -6.18 -1.44
C LYS A 108 3.48 -5.23 -0.34
N ASN A 109 3.42 -5.65 0.93
CA ASN A 109 4.00 -4.91 2.05
C ASN A 109 5.51 -5.14 2.23
N GLU A 110 6.05 -6.24 1.68
CA GLU A 110 7.48 -6.59 1.72
C GLU A 110 8.27 -5.92 0.60
N ILE A 111 7.58 -5.47 -0.44
CA ILE A 111 8.16 -4.77 -1.59
C ILE A 111 7.74 -3.29 -1.63
N GLY A 112 8.64 -2.43 -2.08
CA GLY A 112 8.34 -1.02 -2.29
C GLY A 112 7.25 -0.80 -3.36
N ASN A 113 6.66 0.40 -3.39
CA ASN A 113 5.63 0.78 -4.37
C ASN A 113 6.13 0.92 -5.82
N TYR A 114 7.32 0.41 -6.14
CA TYR A 114 7.93 0.55 -7.45
C TYR A 114 7.36 -0.49 -8.43
N LYS A 115 7.44 -0.16 -9.72
CA LYS A 115 7.09 -1.09 -10.81
C LYS A 115 8.38 -1.77 -11.27
N ASN A 116 8.28 -3.04 -11.64
CA ASN A 116 9.33 -3.88 -12.23
C ASN A 116 10.35 -4.42 -11.20
N TYR A 117 9.95 -5.50 -10.53
CA TYR A 117 10.84 -6.37 -9.78
C TYR A 117 11.10 -7.65 -10.56
N TYR A 118 12.25 -8.26 -10.32
CA TYR A 118 12.54 -9.63 -10.72
C TYR A 118 13.29 -10.32 -9.60
N ALA A 119 13.17 -11.64 -9.52
CA ALA A 119 13.87 -12.46 -8.55
C ALA A 119 15.01 -13.22 -9.22
N LEU A 120 16.08 -13.47 -8.47
CA LEU A 120 17.15 -14.40 -8.85
C LEU A 120 17.40 -15.37 -7.70
N LYS A 121 17.68 -16.63 -8.03
CA LYS A 121 18.07 -17.64 -7.04
C LYS A 121 19.59 -17.69 -6.90
N VAL A 122 20.10 -17.61 -5.69
CA VAL A 122 21.53 -17.64 -5.41
C VAL A 122 22.03 -19.07 -5.57
N LYS A 123 23.15 -19.23 -6.28
CA LYS A 123 23.84 -20.51 -6.44
C LYS A 123 25.30 -20.36 -6.03
N GLY A 124 25.69 -21.05 -4.96
CA GLY A 124 27.04 -21.03 -4.37
C GLY A 124 27.13 -20.23 -3.07
N ASN A 125 28.36 -20.20 -2.51
CA ASN A 125 28.62 -19.73 -1.14
C ASN A 125 29.42 -18.42 -1.07
N SER A 126 29.45 -17.60 -2.12
CA SER A 126 30.37 -16.44 -2.16
C SER A 126 29.85 -15.16 -1.48
N MET A 127 28.59 -15.13 -1.02
CA MET A 127 28.02 -14.01 -0.24
C MET A 127 27.63 -14.43 1.18
N ILE A 128 28.23 -15.53 1.69
CA ILE A 128 27.98 -16.02 3.05
C ILE A 128 28.31 -15.00 4.13
N ASP A 129 29.33 -14.16 3.89
CA ASP A 129 29.73 -13.09 4.82
C ASP A 129 28.71 -11.94 4.85
N GLU A 130 27.87 -11.81 3.83
CA GLU A 130 26.72 -10.90 3.78
C GLU A 130 25.41 -11.57 4.26
N GLY A 131 25.50 -12.83 4.72
CA GLY A 131 24.36 -13.61 5.19
C GLY A 131 23.46 -14.13 4.07
N ILE A 132 23.97 -14.23 2.83
CA ILE A 132 23.25 -14.75 1.66
C ILE A 132 23.79 -16.14 1.34
N PHE A 133 22.92 -17.15 1.39
CA PHE A 133 23.28 -18.55 1.26
C PHE A 133 22.79 -19.15 -0.08
N ASP A 134 23.38 -20.29 -0.45
CA ASP A 134 22.91 -21.08 -1.58
C ASP A 134 21.42 -21.41 -1.45
N GLY A 135 20.66 -21.14 -2.51
CA GLY A 135 19.21 -21.33 -2.53
C GLY A 135 18.38 -20.11 -2.14
N ASP A 136 19.00 -19.03 -1.63
CA ASP A 136 18.29 -17.79 -1.30
C ASP A 136 17.70 -17.12 -2.55
N ILE A 137 16.58 -16.42 -2.36
CA ILE A 137 15.90 -15.70 -3.44
C ILE A 137 16.04 -14.20 -3.20
N VAL A 138 16.76 -13.54 -4.10
CA VAL A 138 17.00 -12.10 -4.03
C VAL A 138 16.02 -11.38 -4.96
N ILE A 139 15.26 -10.44 -4.41
CA ILE A 139 14.33 -9.61 -5.18
C ILE A 139 15.03 -8.30 -5.56
N ILE A 140 15.22 -8.10 -6.86
CA ILE A 140 15.92 -6.94 -7.41
C ILE A 140 14.92 -6.01 -8.11
N ARG A 141 15.06 -4.72 -7.85
CA ARG A 141 14.32 -3.68 -8.56
C ARG A 141 15.03 -3.33 -9.87
N LYS A 142 14.35 -3.45 -11.00
CA LYS A 142 14.90 -2.99 -12.29
C LYS A 142 14.91 -1.46 -12.36
N LEU A 143 16.11 -0.87 -12.35
CA LEU A 143 16.30 0.56 -12.60
C LEU A 143 16.44 0.79 -14.11
N ARG A 144 15.64 1.72 -14.67
CA ARG A 144 15.64 2.04 -16.11
C ARG A 144 16.78 2.99 -16.52
N ARG A 145 17.57 3.47 -15.56
CA ARG A 145 18.70 4.37 -15.77
C ARG A 145 19.85 3.90 -14.89
N VAL A 146 20.89 3.37 -15.53
CA VAL A 146 22.20 3.26 -14.92
C VAL A 146 22.90 4.56 -15.22
N THR A 147 22.90 5.51 -14.28
CA THR A 147 23.89 6.60 -14.35
C THR A 147 25.19 5.97 -13.91
N GLN A 148 26.00 5.55 -14.88
CA GLN A 148 27.32 5.01 -14.63
C GLN A 148 28.21 6.16 -14.12
N ARG A 149 28.21 6.38 -12.80
CA ARG A 149 29.30 7.10 -12.17
C ARG A 149 30.43 6.09 -12.07
N ASN A 150 31.34 6.16 -13.05
CA ASN A 150 32.63 5.53 -12.93
C ASN A 150 33.20 5.93 -11.56
N LEU A 151 33.41 4.97 -10.66
CA LEU A 151 34.45 5.13 -9.66
C LEU A 151 35.76 5.04 -10.45
N SER A 152 36.29 6.22 -10.77
CA SER A 152 37.62 6.36 -11.35
C SER A 152 38.65 6.28 -10.24
N CYS A 153 39.59 5.34 -10.43
CA CYS A 153 40.89 5.14 -9.77
C CYS A 153 40.88 4.72 -8.30
#